data_AF-M4JCH5-F1
#
_entry.id   AF-M4JCH5-F1
#
_cell.length_a   1.000
_cell.length_b   1.000
_cell.length_c   1.000
_cell.angle_alpha   90.00
_cell.angle_beta   90.00
_cell.angle_gamma   90.00
#
_symmetry.space_group_name_H-M   'P 1'
#
loop_
_entity.id
_entity.type
_entity.pdbx_description
1 polymer ?
#
loop_
_entity_poly.entity_id
_entity_poly.type
_entity_poly.pdbx_seq_one_letter_code
_entity_poly.pdbx_strand_id
1 'polypeptide(L)' 'MYIPQMYPMMWFTLFIMFTLSMVMLNQMNFFMFNQEKIKSLKQKTNSLKNKTWLW' A
#
# COMPACT_ATOMS: atom_id res chain seq x y z
N MET A 1 -25.61 -35.81 -3.55
CA MET A 1 -24.56 -34.78 -3.72
C MET A 1 -25.19 -33.45 -3.35
N TYR A 2 -25.06 -33.02 -2.09
CA TYR A 2 -25.74 -31.82 -1.62
C TYR A 2 -25.05 -30.59 -2.18
N ILE A 3 -25.82 -29.80 -2.93
CA ILE A 3 -25.45 -28.47 -3.42
C ILE A 3 -25.07 -27.62 -2.18
N PRO A 4 -23.92 -26.90 -2.19
CA PRO A 4 -23.57 -26.02 -1.10
C PRO A 4 -24.43 -24.76 -1.24
N GLN A 5 -25.58 -24.74 -0.60
CA GLN A 5 -26.33 -23.50 -0.45
C GLN A 5 -25.46 -22.56 0.40
N MET A 6 -24.97 -21.48 -0.20
CA MET A 6 -24.29 -20.44 0.55
C MET A 6 -25.31 -19.83 1.50
N TYR A 7 -25.18 -20.16 2.78
CA TYR A 7 -25.97 -19.50 3.81
C TYR A 7 -25.76 -17.99 3.69
N PRO A 8 -26.80 -17.16 3.94
CA PRO A 8 -26.73 -15.70 3.84
C PRO A 8 -25.50 -15.08 4.53
N MET A 9 -25.01 -15.76 5.57
CA MET A 9 -23.80 -15.37 6.30
C MET A 9 -22.51 -15.39 5.48
N MET A 10 -22.40 -16.27 4.47
CA MET A 10 -21.19 -16.43 3.66
C MET A 10 -20.95 -15.23 2.75
N TRP A 11 -22.01 -14.60 2.26
CA TRP A 11 -21.92 -13.35 1.48
C TRP A 11 -21.44 -12.18 2.33
N PHE A 12 -21.91 -12.09 3.57
CA PHE A 12 -21.47 -11.06 4.50
C PHE A 12 -19.98 -11.24 4.85
N THR A 13 -19.53 -12.47 5.08
CA THR A 13 -18.11 -12.77 5.29
C THR A 13 -17.25 -12.41 4.08
N LEU A 14 -17.70 -12.73 2.86
CA LEU A 14 -17.00 -12.34 1.63
C LEU A 14 -16.89 -10.82 1.49
N PHE A 15 -17.97 -10.09 1.80
CA PHE A 15 -17.96 -8.63 1.79
C PHE A 15 -16.96 -8.05 2.79
N ILE A 16 -16.91 -8.59 4.02
CA ILE A 16 -15.93 -8.16 5.03
C ILE A 16 -14.49 -8.44 4.56
N MET A 17 -14.21 -9.65 4.06
CA MET A 17 -12.85 -9.97 3.60
C MET A 17 -12.42 -9.13 2.40
N PHE A 18 -13.34 -8.87 1.47
CA PHE A 18 -13.08 -8.00 0.32
C PHE A 18 -12.79 -6.56 0.74
N THR A 19 -13.60 -5.99 1.65
CA THR A 19 -13.37 -4.62 2.14
C THR A 19 -12.07 -4.49 2.94
N LEU A 20 -11.75 -5.47 3.79
CA LEU A 20 -10.51 -5.48 4.57
C LEU A 20 -9.27 -5.54 3.67
N SER A 21 -9.31 -6.38 2.62
CA SER A 21 -8.21 -6.47 1.65
C SER A 21 -8.04 -5.17 0.85
N MET A 22 -9.12 -4.51 0.45
CA MET A 22 -9.06 -3.19 -0.18
C MET A 22 -8.45 -2.12 0.72
N VAL A 23 -8.79 -2.10 2.01
CA VAL A 23 -8.18 -1.17 2.98
C VAL A 23 -6.68 -1.43 3.13
N MET A 24 -6.27 -2.69 3.25
CA MET A 24 -4.85 -3.06 3.35
C MET A 24 -4.06 -2.67 2.09
N LEU A 25 -4.60 -2.91 0.90
CA LEU A 25 -3.95 -2.50 -0.35
C LEU A 25 -3.77 -0.98 -0.43
N ASN A 26 -4.78 -0.20 -0.01
CA ASN A 26 -4.66 1.26 0.04
C ASN A 26 -3.60 1.73 1.05
N GLN A 27 -3.55 1.11 2.24
CA GLN A 27 -2.52 1.41 3.23
C GLN A 27 -1.12 1.09 2.69
N MET A 28 -0.92 -0.08 2.09
CA MET A 28 0.36 -0.47 1.48
C MET A 28 0.78 0.49 0.37
N ASN A 29 -0.16 0.89 -0.50
CA ASN A 29 0.09 1.87 -1.56
C ASN A 29 0.48 3.25 -1.00
N PHE A 30 -0.18 3.71 0.06
CA PHE A 30 0.16 4.97 0.73
C PHE A 30 1.56 4.93 1.33
N PHE A 31 1.93 3.82 2.00
CA PHE A 31 3.25 3.66 2.57
C PHE A 31 4.35 3.57 1.50
N MET A 32 4.13 2.80 0.43
CA MET A 32 5.06 2.69 -0.69
C MET A 32 5.30 4.06 -1.36
N PHE A 33 4.23 4.79 -1.67
CA PHE A 33 4.34 6.08 -2.34
C PHE A 33 5.05 7.14 -1.50
N ASN A 34 4.78 7.17 -0.19
CA ASN A 34 5.46 8.12 0.70
C ASN A 34 6.93 7.76 0.90
N GLN A 35 7.28 6.48 0.96
CA GLN A 35 8.67 6.05 1.06
C GLN A 35 9.49 6.39 -0.20
N GLU A 36 8.91 6.27 -1.40
CA GLU A 36 9.58 6.65 -2.65
C GLU A 36 9.81 8.16 -2.74
N LYS A 37 8.83 8.97 -2.31
CA LYS A 37 9.00 10.42 -2.18
C LYS A 37 10.12 10.77 -1.21
N ILE A 38 10.18 10.13 -0.05
CA ILE A 38 11.23 10.40 0.95
C ILE A 38 12.61 9.96 0.41
N LYS A 39 12.71 8.82 -0.26
CA LYS A 39 13.96 8.34 -0.88
C LYS A 39 14.46 9.28 -1.98
N SER A 40 13.57 9.72 -2.88
CA SER A 40 13.92 10.66 -3.95
C SER A 40 14.33 12.03 -3.41
N LEU A 41 13.67 12.53 -2.35
CA LEU A 41 14.04 13.77 -1.68
C LEU A 41 15.42 13.65 -1.02
N LYS A 42 15.69 12.54 -0.32
CA LYS A 42 17.01 12.24 0.27
C LYS A 42 18.12 12.10 -0.79
N GLN A 43 17.82 11.51 -1.95
CA GLN A 43 18.76 11.39 -3.06
C GLN A 43 19.07 12.75 -3.70
N LYS A 44 18.07 13.62 -3.83
CA LYS A 44 18.23 15.00 -4.31
C LYS A 44 19.02 15.86 -3.33
N THR A 45 18.82 15.71 -2.02
CA THR A 45 19.65 16.42 -1.02
C THR A 45 21.08 15.92 -1.00
N ASN A 46 21.32 14.61 -1.16
CA ASN A 46 22.68 14.06 -1.25
C ASN A 46 23.41 14.51 -2.52
N SER A 47 22.72 14.58 -3.67
CA SER A 47 23.33 15.08 -4.92
C SER A 47 23.64 16.58 -4.86
N LEU A 48 22.80 17.37 -4.18
CA LEU A 48 23.10 18.77 -3.87
C LEU A 48 24.31 18.88 -2.94
N LYS A 49 24.38 18.08 -1.87
CA LYS A 49 25.49 18.09 -0.91
C LYS A 49 26.84 17.73 -1.57
N ASN A 50 26.85 16.78 -2.50
CA ASN A 50 28.04 16.40 -3.27
C ASN A 50 28.48 17.49 -4.28
N LYS A 51 27.56 18.34 -4.76
CA LYS A 51 27.88 19.46 -5.66
C LYS A 51 28.27 20.74 -4.92
N THR A 52 27.82 20.90 -3.68
CA THR A 52 28.20 22.05 -2.83
C THR A 52 29.62 21.94 -2.27
N TRP A 53 30.25 20.76 -2.34
CA TRP A 53 31.67 20.58 -1.98
C TRP A 53 32.58 20.70 -3.21
N LEU A 54 32.46 21.84 -3.89
CA LEU A 54 33.40 22.29 -4.93
C LEU A 54 33.96 23.68 -4.59
N TRP A 55 33.96 24.02 -3.30
CA TRP A 55 34.71 25.15 -2.74
C TRP A 55 35.79 24.60 -1.80
#